data_AF-B7VD21-F1
#
_entry.id   AF-B7VD21-F1
#
_cell.length_a   1.000
_cell.length_b   1.000
_cell.length_c   1.000
_cell.angle_alpha   90.00
_cell.angle_beta   90.00
_cell.angle_gamma   90.00
#
_symmetry.space_group_name_H-M   'P 1'
#
loop_
_entity.id
_entity.type
_entity.pdbx_description
1 polymer ?
#
loop_
_entity_poly.entity_id
_entity_poly.type
_entity_poly.pdbx_seq_one_letter_code
_entity_poly.pdbx_strand_id
1 'polypeptide(L)'
;MAYNLNIHWRGEHVGELRNAILDTWYLEDTWIPLSSVASDSFQALVASFDRQAVFDDHTKGTRVILFDRDSKADPGNHAVVISLLEGRLFLRRYMDYTGIEWLMNHVP
;
A
#
# COMPACT_ATOMS: atom_id res chain seq x y z
N MET A 1 -10.08 -1.78 -16.03
CA MET A 1 -9.82 -3.21 -15.77
C MET A 1 -9.46 -3.34 -14.31
N ALA A 2 -9.98 -4.35 -13.61
CA ALA A 2 -9.68 -4.56 -12.19
C ALA A 2 -8.39 -5.40 -12.07
N TYR A 3 -7.50 -5.02 -11.15
CA TYR A 3 -6.21 -5.66 -10.95
C TYR A 3 -6.14 -6.35 -9.59
N ASN A 4 -5.34 -7.41 -9.51
CA ASN A 4 -4.91 -7.96 -8.24
C ASN A 4 -3.46 -7.53 -8.00
N LEU A 5 -3.20 -6.90 -6.85
CA LEU A 5 -1.89 -6.34 -6.55
C LEU A 5 -1.29 -7.06 -5.35
N ASN A 6 -0.07 -7.54 -5.46
CA ASN A 6 0.73 -7.97 -4.33
C ASN A 6 1.26 -6.73 -3.60
N ILE A 7 1.07 -6.69 -2.27
CA ILE A 7 1.63 -5.64 -1.40
C ILE A 7 2.92 -6.16 -0.79
N HIS A 8 4.00 -5.42 -1.03
CA HIS A 8 5.27 -5.63 -0.37
C HIS A 8 5.54 -4.51 0.65
N TRP A 9 5.82 -4.89 1.88
CA TRP A 9 6.17 -4.00 2.98
C TRP A 9 7.54 -4.37 3.54
N ARG A 10 8.46 -3.40 3.62
CA ARG A 10 9.86 -3.61 4.06
C ARG A 10 10.60 -4.74 3.32
N GLY A 11 10.26 -4.93 2.04
CA GLY A 11 10.85 -5.97 1.19
C GLY A 11 10.14 -7.33 1.26
N GLU A 12 9.21 -7.52 2.19
CA GLU A 12 8.46 -8.77 2.34
C GLU A 12 7.07 -8.69 1.69
N HIS A 13 6.65 -9.76 1.02
CA HIS A 13 5.29 -9.88 0.53
C HIS A 13 4.35 -10.12 1.72
N VAL A 14 3.40 -9.20 1.95
CA VAL A 14 2.51 -9.25 3.13
C VAL A 14 1.06 -9.61 2.78
N GLY A 15 0.63 -9.48 1.53
CA GLY A 15 -0.74 -9.79 1.13
C GLY A 15 -1.12 -9.18 -0.20
N GLU A 16 -2.41 -9.21 -0.49
CA GLU A 16 -2.96 -8.82 -1.78
C GLU A 16 -4.08 -7.78 -1.64
N LEU A 17 -4.15 -6.85 -2.61
CA LEU A 17 -5.36 -6.09 -2.91
C LEU A 17 -6.10 -6.76 -4.06
N ARG A 18 -7.41 -6.95 -3.91
CA ARG A 18 -8.25 -7.51 -4.97
C ARG A 18 -9.17 -6.47 -5.56
N ASN A 19 -9.31 -6.55 -6.88
CA ASN A 19 -10.16 -5.70 -7.71
C ASN A 19 -9.76 -4.22 -7.77
N ALA A 20 -8.48 -3.92 -7.61
CA ALA A 20 -7.97 -2.55 -7.61
C ALA A 20 -8.16 -1.86 -8.96
N ILE A 21 -8.63 -0.60 -8.93
CA ILE A 21 -8.77 0.25 -10.12
C ILE A 21 -7.61 1.26 -10.15
N LEU A 22 -6.63 1.02 -11.01
CA LEU A 22 -5.35 1.73 -11.06
C LEU A 22 -5.38 3.10 -11.78
N ASP A 23 -6.53 3.65 -12.14
CA ASP A 23 -6.61 4.93 -12.87
C ASP A 23 -6.56 6.16 -11.96
N THR A 24 -6.46 5.96 -10.65
CA THR A 24 -6.51 7.02 -9.64
C THR A 24 -5.27 7.04 -8.75
N TRP A 25 -5.06 8.23 -8.21
CA TRP A 25 -4.05 8.57 -7.21
C TRP A 25 -4.26 7.85 -5.86
N TYR A 26 -5.50 7.45 -5.58
CA TYR A 26 -5.88 6.76 -4.36
C TYR A 26 -6.50 5.41 -4.70
N LEU A 27 -6.23 4.40 -3.90
CA LEU A 27 -6.81 3.06 -4.04
C LEU A 27 -7.54 2.70 -2.74
N GLU A 28 -8.73 2.13 -2.84
CA GLU A 28 -9.47 1.61 -1.68
C GLU A 28 -10.09 0.26 -2.02
N ASP A 29 -9.46 -0.83 -1.58
CA ASP A 29 -9.85 -2.16 -2.05
C ASP A 29 -9.68 -3.25 -0.99
N THR A 30 -10.27 -4.41 -1.30
CA THR A 30 -10.30 -5.57 -0.41
C THR A 30 -8.87 -6.06 -0.14
N TRP A 31 -8.49 -6.05 1.14
CA TRP A 31 -7.22 -6.55 1.64
C TRP A 31 -7.32 -8.03 2.00
N ILE A 32 -6.38 -8.82 1.50
CA ILE A 32 -6.25 -10.25 1.81
C ILE A 32 -4.84 -10.48 2.37
N PRO A 33 -4.69 -10.62 3.70
CA PRO A 33 -3.39 -10.84 4.32
C PRO A 33 -2.83 -12.23 4.00
N LEU A 34 -1.51 -12.35 3.93
CA LEU A 34 -0.85 -13.66 3.99
C LEU A 34 -0.80 -14.17 5.43
N SER A 35 -0.62 -15.49 5.56
CA SER A 35 -0.29 -16.12 6.84
C SER A 35 1.22 -16.00 7.10
N SER A 36 1.66 -14.86 7.62
CA SER A 36 3.06 -14.62 7.97
C SER A 36 3.19 -13.59 9.10
N VAL A 37 4.29 -13.67 9.86
CA VAL A 37 4.58 -12.71 10.96
C VAL A 37 4.68 -11.28 10.44
N ALA A 38 5.26 -11.09 9.24
CA ALA A 38 5.35 -9.78 8.60
C ALA A 38 3.97 -9.22 8.21
N SER A 39 3.07 -10.08 7.72
CA SER A 39 1.68 -9.73 7.42
C SER A 39 0.92 -9.33 8.68
N ASP A 40 1.05 -10.10 9.77
CA ASP A 40 0.41 -9.78 11.05
C ASP A 40 0.93 -8.44 11.62
N SER A 41 2.24 -8.22 11.53
CA SER A 41 2.88 -6.97 11.98
C SER A 41 2.44 -5.77 11.15
N PHE A 42 2.39 -5.95 9.83
CA PHE A 42 1.87 -4.94 8.91
C PHE A 42 0.42 -4.61 9.24
N GLN A 43 -0.44 -5.61 9.41
CA GLN A 43 -1.85 -5.44 9.70
C GLN A 43 -2.07 -4.70 11.02
N ALA A 44 -1.36 -5.08 12.08
CA ALA A 44 -1.43 -4.40 13.37
C ALA A 44 -0.98 -2.93 13.28
N LEU A 45 0.06 -2.65 12.50
CA LEU A 45 0.55 -1.28 12.27
C LEU A 45 -0.51 -0.44 11.54
N VAL A 46 -0.99 -0.90 10.39
CA VAL A 46 -1.90 -0.10 9.54
C VAL A 46 -3.30 0.04 10.15
N ALA A 47 -3.71 -0.91 11.00
CA ALA A 47 -4.94 -0.80 11.79
C ALA A 47 -4.85 0.24 12.92
N SER A 48 -3.63 0.64 13.31
CA SER A 48 -3.39 1.67 14.33
C SER A 48 -3.41 3.09 13.77
N PHE A 49 -3.43 3.24 12.44
CA PHE A 49 -3.37 4.56 11.80
C PHE A 49 -4.65 5.36 12.00
N ASP A 50 -4.49 6.63 12.35
CA ASP A 50 -5.54 7.62 12.20
C ASP A 50 -5.61 8.05 10.73
N ARG A 51 -6.69 7.66 10.05
CA ARG A 51 -6.91 7.94 8.62
C ARG A 51 -6.75 9.43 8.31
N GLN A 52 -7.32 10.31 9.12
CA GLN A 52 -7.28 11.75 8.85
C GLN A 52 -5.86 12.29 9.05
N ALA A 53 -5.19 11.86 10.13
CA ALA A 53 -3.83 12.29 10.40
C ALA A 53 -2.84 11.86 9.30
N VAL A 54 -2.99 10.64 8.76
CA VAL A 54 -2.15 10.16 7.65
C VAL A 54 -2.53 10.84 6.34
N PHE A 55 -3.82 11.10 6.09
CA PHE A 55 -4.25 11.82 4.89
C PHE A 55 -3.71 13.25 4.84
N ASP A 56 -3.67 13.94 5.98
CA ASP A 56 -3.12 15.29 6.09
C ASP A 56 -1.57 15.30 6.08
N ASP A 57 -0.95 14.24 6.61
CA ASP A 57 0.49 14.07 6.69
C ASP A 57 0.91 12.62 6.43
N HIS A 58 1.29 12.34 5.17
CA HIS A 58 1.66 11.00 4.73
C HIS A 58 2.88 10.41 5.46
N THR A 59 3.69 11.22 6.17
CA THR A 59 4.82 10.72 6.97
C THR A 59 4.38 9.88 8.18
N LYS A 60 3.11 9.99 8.56
CA LYS A 60 2.50 9.18 9.64
C LYS A 60 2.01 7.81 9.17
N GLY A 61 2.01 7.56 7.86
CA GLY A 61 1.67 6.26 7.28
C GLY A 61 2.88 5.32 7.21
N THR A 62 2.77 4.30 6.37
CA THR A 62 3.92 3.46 5.99
C THR A 62 3.96 3.24 4.50
N ARG A 63 5.18 3.13 3.97
CA ARG A 63 5.43 2.90 2.55
C ARG A 63 5.27 1.43 2.19
N VAL A 64 4.63 1.18 1.05
CA VAL A 64 4.56 -0.14 0.41
C VAL A 64 4.94 -0.05 -1.06
N ILE A 65 5.25 -1.20 -1.66
CA ILE A 65 5.40 -1.36 -3.10
C ILE A 65 4.31 -2.30 -3.57
N LEU A 66 3.56 -1.88 -4.57
CA LEU A 66 2.48 -2.62 -5.20
C LEU A 66 3.01 -3.25 -6.48
N PHE A 67 2.86 -4.56 -6.62
CA PHE A 67 3.19 -5.28 -7.85
C PHE A 67 1.93 -5.89 -8.44
N ASP A 68 1.73 -5.76 -9.75
CA ASP A 68 0.74 -6.52 -10.50
C ASP A 68 1.03 -8.01 -10.32
N ARG A 69 0.06 -8.72 -9.74
CA ARG A 69 0.17 -10.14 -9.42
C ARG A 69 0.46 -10.98 -10.66
N ASP A 70 -0.08 -10.59 -11.80
CA ASP A 70 -0.03 -11.37 -13.04
C ASP A 70 1.15 -10.96 -13.93
N SER A 71 1.88 -9.89 -13.60
CA SER A 71 3.00 -9.38 -14.37
C SER A 71 4.34 -9.53 -13.64
N LYS A 72 5.17 -10.48 -14.11
CA LYS A 72 6.55 -10.65 -13.59
C LYS A 72 7.50 -9.53 -13.98
N ALA A 73 7.14 -8.70 -14.95
CA ALA A 73 7.96 -7.60 -15.44
C ALA A 73 7.55 -6.25 -14.82
N ASP A 74 6.63 -6.24 -13.85
CA ASP A 74 6.20 -5.01 -13.20
C ASP A 74 7.35 -4.42 -12.35
N PRO A 75 7.81 -3.18 -12.63
CA PRO A 75 8.82 -2.51 -11.80
C PRO A 75 8.33 -2.20 -10.39
N GLY A 76 7.02 -2.30 -10.12
CA GLY A 76 6.40 -1.98 -8.85
C GLY A 76 6.03 -0.50 -8.74
N ASN A 77 4.92 -0.24 -8.04
CA ASN A 77 4.41 1.10 -7.80
C ASN A 77 4.50 1.45 -6.33
N HIS A 78 5.11 2.58 -6.01
CA HIS A 78 5.21 3.03 -4.64
C HIS A 78 3.89 3.63 -4.13
N ALA A 79 3.54 3.32 -2.88
CA ALA A 79 2.36 3.87 -2.23
C ALA A 79 2.56 4.08 -0.73
N VAL A 80 1.71 4.92 -0.14
CA VAL A 80 1.53 5.07 1.30
C VAL A 80 0.22 4.39 1.68
N VAL A 81 0.26 3.56 2.72
CA VAL A 81 -0.97 3.07 3.36
C VAL A 81 -1.49 4.15 4.30
N ILE A 82 -2.74 4.55 4.08
CA ILE A 82 -3.43 5.58 4.88
C ILE A 82 -4.21 4.93 6.02
N SER A 83 -4.93 3.84 5.75
CA SER A 83 -5.73 3.16 6.76
C SER A 83 -6.12 1.74 6.35
N LEU A 84 -6.43 0.90 7.33
CA LEU A 84 -7.14 -0.36 7.16
C LEU A 84 -8.47 -0.30 7.92
N LEU A 85 -9.59 -0.30 7.20
CA LEU A 85 -10.93 -0.24 7.78
C LEU A 85 -11.80 -1.33 7.16
N GLU A 86 -12.48 -2.11 8.00
CA GLU A 86 -13.44 -3.15 7.56
C GLU A 86 -12.86 -4.11 6.50
N GLY A 87 -11.58 -4.46 6.61
CA GLY A 87 -10.89 -5.34 5.67
C GLY A 87 -10.53 -4.69 4.32
N ARG A 88 -10.55 -3.36 4.24
CA ARG A 88 -10.15 -2.58 3.06
C ARG A 88 -8.95 -1.71 3.38
N LEU A 89 -7.93 -1.78 2.53
CA LEU A 89 -6.80 -0.86 2.60
C LEU A 89 -7.08 0.37 1.74
N PHE A 90 -6.86 1.54 2.33
CA PHE A 90 -6.85 2.81 1.63
C PHE A 90 -5.41 3.28 1.44
N LEU A 91 -5.01 3.58 0.21
CA LEU A 91 -3.63 3.92 -0.15
C LEU A 91 -3.56 5.16 -1.04
N ARG A 92 -2.43 5.88 -0.96
CA ARG A 92 -2.03 6.92 -1.93
C ARG A 92 -0.88 6.41 -2.78
N ARG A 93 -1.03 6.41 -4.10
CA ARG A 93 0.03 6.05 -5.06
C ARG A 93 0.94 7.22 -5.43
N TYR A 94 2.21 6.95 -5.66
CA TYR A 94 3.17 7.91 -6.18
C TYR A 94 3.67 7.43 -7.54
N MET A 95 3.36 8.21 -8.58
CA MET A 95 3.56 7.80 -9.98
C MET A 95 4.72 8.53 -10.66
N ASP A 96 5.09 9.72 -10.17
CA ASP A 96 6.22 10.48 -10.68
C ASP A 96 7.48 10.30 -9.83
N TYR A 97 8.64 10.52 -10.45
CA TYR A 97 9.94 10.32 -9.84
C TYR A 97 10.13 11.15 -8.56
N THR A 98 9.76 12.44 -8.61
CA THR A 98 9.93 13.37 -7.48
C THR A 98 9.12 12.94 -6.27
N GLY A 99 7.89 12.52 -6.49
CA GLY A 99 7.01 12.02 -5.44
C GLY A 99 7.51 10.71 -4.84
N ILE A 100 8.03 9.79 -5.67
CA ILE A 100 8.66 8.56 -5.21
C ILE A 100 9.90 8.89 -4.37
N GLU A 101 10.80 9.76 -4.86
CA GLU A 101 11.99 10.18 -4.13
C GLU A 101 11.64 10.79 -2.77
N TRP A 102 10.66 11.70 -2.73
CA TRP A 102 10.16 12.26 -1.48
C TRP A 102 9.68 11.16 -0.54
N LEU A 103 8.87 10.23 -1.05
CA LEU A 103 8.31 9.12 -0.27
C LEU A 103 9.42 8.27 0.36
N MET A 104 10.46 7.92 -0.41
CA MET A 104 11.56 7.10 0.10
C MET A 104 12.36 7.79 1.21
N ASN A 105 12.39 9.12 1.21
CA ASN A 105 13.18 9.91 2.15
C ASN A 105 12.40 10.33 3.41
N HIS A 106 11.06 10.32 3.38
CA HIS A 106 10.24 10.90 4.44
C HIS A 106 9.22 9.93 5.07
N VAL A 107 8.95 8.78 4.46
CA VAL A 107 7.96 7.82 4.96
C VAL A 107 8.62 6.49 5.33
N PRO A 108 8.36 5.95 6.54
CA PRO A 108 9.01 4.74 7.05
C PRO A 108 8.53 3.42 6.40
#